data_AF-A0A933CJY4-F1
#
_entry.id   AF-A0A933CJY4-F1
#
_cell.length_a   1.000
_cell.length_b   1.000
_cell.length_c   1.000
_cell.angle_alpha   90.00
_cell.angle_beta   90.00
_cell.angle_gamma   90.00
#
_symmetry.space_group_name_H-M   'P 1'
#
loop_
_entity.id
_entity.type
_entity.pdbx_description
1 polymer ?
#
loop_
_entity_poly.entity_id
_entity_poly.type
_entity_poly.pdbx_seq_one_letter_code
_entity_poly.pdbx_strand_id
1 'polypeptide(L)' 'MPTDETRRLLKVFGVAVTAYEDAVHKNAPPEELRKAEGEVRARLEEIAALIERLRARSEAVQYRPRGEP' A
#
# COMPACT_ATOMS: atom_id res chain seq x y z
N MET A 1 -4.71 10.21 -14.51
CA MET A 1 -3.60 10.59 -13.61
C MET A 1 -3.63 9.67 -12.40
N PRO A 2 -2.51 9.05 -11.98
CA PRO A 2 -2.47 8.42 -10.66
C PRO A 2 -2.86 9.47 -9.62
N THR A 3 -3.80 9.13 -8.76
CA THR A 3 -4.30 10.06 -7.76
C THR A 3 -3.17 10.43 -6.81
N ASP A 4 -3.22 11.64 -6.25
CA ASP A 4 -2.26 12.06 -5.23
C ASP A 4 -2.25 11.12 -4.02
N GLU A 5 -3.37 10.43 -3.77
CA GLU A 5 -3.50 9.33 -2.80
C GLU A 5 -2.57 8.15 -3.12
N THR A 6 -2.54 7.68 -4.37
CA THR A 6 -1.65 6.57 -4.79
C THR A 6 -0.19 6.94 -4.58
N ARG A 7 0.20 8.15 -5.00
CA ARG A 7 1.58 8.64 -4.84
C ARG A 7 1.97 8.77 -3.37
N ARG A 8 1.07 9.30 -2.54
CA ARG A 8 1.30 9.41 -1.09
C ARG A 8 1.48 8.03 -0.45
N LEU A 9 0.63 7.07 -0.79
CA LEU A 9 0.68 5.73 -0.22
C LEU A 9 2.01 5.02 -0.53
N LEU A 10 2.42 5.02 -1.80
CA LEU A 10 3.69 4.43 -2.22
C LEU A 10 4.91 5.10 -1.56
N LYS A 11 4.87 6.43 -1.39
CA LYS A 11 5.93 7.16 -0.70
C LYS A 11 6.07 6.72 0.75
N VAL A 12 4.96 6.61 1.48
CA VAL A 12 5.02 6.23 2.90
C VAL A 12 5.41 4.76 3.07
N PHE A 13 4.95 3.87 2.17
CA PHE A 13 5.42 2.49 2.13
C PHE A 13 6.95 2.41 1.95
N GLY A 14 7.50 3.15 0.98
CA GLY A 14 8.95 3.21 0.76
C GLY A 14 9.72 3.68 2.00
N VAL A 15 9.23 4.73 2.69
CA VAL A 15 9.83 5.21 3.93
C VAL A 15 9.80 4.13 5.03
N ALA A 16 8.70 3.41 5.18
CA ALA A 16 8.58 2.33 6.18
C ALA A 16 9.57 1.19 5.88
N VAL A 17 9.72 0.80 4.61
CA VAL A 17 10.68 -0.23 4.19
C VAL A 17 12.11 0.21 4.49
N THR A 18 12.50 1.43 4.11
CA THR A 18 13.85 1.94 4.40
C THR A 18 14.11 2.05 5.91
N ALA A 19 13.11 2.42 6.71
CA ALA A 19 13.25 2.44 8.16
C ALA A 19 13.48 1.04 8.75
N TYR A 20 12.78 0.03 8.22
CA TYR A 20 13.00 -1.36 8.62
C TYR A 20 14.37 -1.89 8.16
N GLU A 21 14.77 -1.60 6.93
CA GLU A 21 16.13 -1.92 6.43
C GLU A 21 17.21 -1.30 7.32
N ASP A 22 17.08 -0.01 7.66
CA ASP A 22 18.02 0.69 8.53
C ASP A 22 18.08 0.06 9.94
N ALA A 23 16.92 -0.32 10.51
CA ALA A 23 16.86 -1.02 11.80
C ALA A 23 17.56 -2.39 11.74
N VAL A 24 17.40 -3.14 10.64
CA VAL A 24 18.11 -4.41 10.41
C VAL A 24 19.61 -4.18 10.29
N HIS A 25 20.04 -3.21 9.46
CA HIS A 25 21.45 -2.89 9.25
C HIS A 25 22.16 -2.45 10.53
N LYS A 26 21.45 -1.74 11.41
CA LYS A 26 21.98 -1.28 12.71
C LYS A 26 21.93 -2.34 13.81
N ASN A 27 21.43 -3.53 13.53
CA ASN A 27 21.14 -4.56 14.55
C ASN A 27 20.32 -3.98 15.72
N ALA A 28 19.25 -3.25 15.38
CA ALA A 28 18.39 -2.60 16.36
C ALA A 28 17.78 -3.64 17.34
N PRO A 29 17.38 -3.21 18.55
CA PRO A 29 16.71 -4.09 19.50
C PRO A 29 15.50 -4.83 18.90
N PRO A 30 15.21 -6.07 19.34
CA PRO A 30 14.10 -6.86 18.80
C PRO A 30 12.72 -6.20 18.87
N GLU A 31 12.52 -5.26 19.80
CA GLU A 31 11.29 -4.48 19.90
C GLU A 31 11.18 -3.45 18.76
N GLU A 32 12.28 -2.73 18.47
CA GLU A 32 12.34 -1.75 17.39
C GLU A 32 12.18 -2.43 16.02
N LEU A 33 12.81 -3.59 15.83
CA LEU A 33 12.65 -4.40 14.62
C LEU A 33 11.19 -4.82 14.42
N ARG A 34 10.53 -5.35 15.47
CA ARG A 34 9.11 -5.75 15.41
C ARG A 34 8.20 -4.57 15.11
N LYS A 35 8.47 -3.40 15.70
CA LYS A 35 7.73 -2.18 15.43
C LYS A 35 7.86 -1.75 13.97
N ALA A 36 9.10 -1.69 13.46
CA ALA A 36 9.36 -1.31 12.08
C ALA A 36 8.78 -2.31 11.07
N GLU A 37 8.86 -3.62 11.36
CA GLU A 37 8.20 -4.66 10.57
C GLU A 37 6.68 -4.48 10.56
N GLY A 38 6.08 -4.18 11.72
CA GLY A 38 4.65 -3.91 11.87
C GLY A 38 4.18 -2.74 11.00
N GLU A 39 4.95 -1.65 10.96
CA GLU A 39 4.65 -0.50 10.09
C GLU A 39 4.70 -0.88 8.61
N VAL A 40 5.71 -1.64 8.17
CA VAL A 40 5.78 -2.14 6.78
C VAL A 40 4.55 -2.97 6.43
N ARG A 41 4.13 -3.88 7.31
CA ARG A 41 2.94 -4.72 7.12
C ARG A 41 1.67 -3.88 7.02
N ALA A 42 1.47 -2.91 7.90
CA ALA A 42 0.33 -2.01 7.85
C ALA A 42 0.23 -1.25 6.52
N ARG A 43 1.37 -0.73 6.01
CA ARG A 43 1.39 -0.06 4.70
C ARG A 43 1.15 -1.00 3.53
N LEU A 44 1.59 -2.25 3.64
CA LEU A 44 1.31 -3.27 2.63
C LEU A 44 -0.20 -3.59 2.55
N GLU A 45 -0.88 -3.66 3.69
CA GLU A 45 -2.34 -3.84 3.76
C GLU A 45 -3.09 -2.66 3.11
N GLU A 46 -2.65 -1.43 3.34
CA GLU A 46 -3.21 -0.25 2.68
C GLU A 46 -3.07 -0.31 1.14
N ILE A 47 -1.91 -0.76 0.64
CA ILE A 47 -1.67 -0.97 -0.80
C ILE A 47 -2.60 -2.07 -1.35
N ALA A 48 -2.72 -3.20 -0.65
CA ALA A 48 -3.62 -4.27 -1.04
C ALA A 48 -5.07 -3.78 -1.12
N ALA A 49 -5.52 -3.00 -0.12
CA ALA A 49 -6.85 -2.41 -0.12
C ALA A 49 -7.06 -1.43 -1.29
N LEU A 50 -6.06 -0.65 -1.68
CA LEU A 50 -6.12 0.20 -2.87
C LEU A 50 -6.30 -0.64 -4.15
N ILE A 51 -5.54 -1.72 -4.29
CA ILE A 51 -5.65 -2.64 -5.44
C ILE A 51 -7.05 -3.23 -5.53
N GLU A 52 -7.63 -3.69 -4.42
CA GLU A 52 -9.00 -4.23 -4.41
C GLU A 52 -10.03 -3.17 -4.80
N ARG A 53 -9.90 -1.92 -4.32
CA ARG A 53 -10.76 -0.80 -4.75
C ARG A 53 -10.63 -0.51 -6.25
N LEU A 54 -9.43 -0.63 -6.82
CA LEU A 54 -9.20 -0.42 -8.25
C LEU A 54 -9.77 -1.58 -9.08
N ARG A 55 -9.64 -2.83 -8.62
CA ARG A 55 -10.24 -4.00 -9.25
C ARG A 55 -11.76 -3.88 -9.30
N ALA A 56 -12.40 -3.60 -8.16
CA ALA A 56 -13.84 -3.40 -8.09
C ALA A 56 -14.34 -2.30 -9.03
N ARG A 57 -13.58 -1.21 -9.17
CA ARG A 57 -13.89 -0.13 -10.13
C ARG A 57 -13.77 -0.60 -11.58
N SER A 58 -12.76 -1.38 -11.92
CA SER A 58 -12.58 -1.96 -13.25
C SER A 58 -13.76 -2.86 -13.62
N GLU A 59 -14.16 -3.74 -12.72
CA GLU A 59 -15.30 -4.66 -12.89
C GLU A 59 -16.63 -3.89 -13.01
N ALA A 60 -16.83 -2.85 -12.20
CA ALA A 60 -18.02 -1.99 -12.29
C ALA A 60 -18.10 -1.22 -13.62
N VAL A 61 -16.97 -0.80 -14.19
CA VAL A 61 -16.92 -0.19 -15.54
C VAL A 61 -17.25 -1.22 -16.62
N GLN A 62 -16.82 -2.48 -16.47
CA GLN A 62 -17.14 -3.56 -17.40
C GLN A 62 -18.62 -3.96 -17.36
N TYR A 63 -19.29 -3.84 -16.21
CA TYR A 63 -20.72 -4.18 -16.06
C TYR A 63 -21.68 -3.07 -16.56
N ARG A 64 -21.21 -1.92 -17.04
CA ARG A 64 -22.11 -0.89 -17.57
C ARG A 64 -22.88 -1.47 -18.78
N PRO A 65 -24.21 -1.66 -18.70
CA PRO A 65 -24.96 -2.31 -19.77
C PRO A 65 -24.81 -1.49 -21.05
N ARG A 66 -24.29 -2.13 -22.10
CA ARG A 66 -24.26 -1.59 -23.46
C ARG A 66 -25.68 -1.70 -24.00
N GLY A 67 -26.46 -0.63 -23.88
CA GLY A 67 -27.86 -0.56 -24.27
C GLY A 67 -28.66 -0.04 -23.07
N GLU A 68 -29.40 1.05 -23.22
CA GLU A 68 -30.61 1.08 -24.04
C GLU A 68 -30.83 2.42 -24.77
N PRO A 69 -31.74 2.45 -25.78
CA PRO A 69 -31.73 3.40 -26.91
C PRO A 69 -32.07 4.86 -26.60
#